data_AF-A0A957BSL8-F1
#
_entry.id   AF-A0A957BSL8-F1
#
_cell.length_a   1.000
_cell.length_b   1.000
_cell.length_c   1.000
_cell.angle_alpha   90.00
_cell.angle_beta   90.00
_cell.angle_gamma   90.00
#
_symmetry.space_group_name_H-M   'P 1'
#
loop_
_entity.id
_entity.type
_entity.pdbx_description
1 polymer ?
#
loop_
_entity_poly.entity_id
_entity_poly.type
_entity_poly.pdbx_seq_one_letter_code
_entity_poly.pdbx_strand_id
1 'polypeptide(L)'
;SFIRVEADEATYNLHIMVRFELETGVVSGKIKVADLAREWNDRFESYFGVVPPSDALGVLQDVHWSSGLMGYFPTYALGNLLSVQYYNRALKDHPSIPDEIAQGKFDTLLHWLNENIHQHGRKYTSDELTQRVTGEGIQSNDFIAYLEGKFGDIYGL
;
A
#
# COMPACT_ATOMS: atom_id res chain seq x y z
N SER A 1 11.25 7.68 -6.71
CA SER A 1 12.15 6.86 -7.55
C SER A 1 11.37 6.33 -8.75
N PHE A 2 11.98 5.66 -9.74
CA PHE A 2 11.23 5.02 -10.83
C PHE A 2 10.68 3.64 -10.47
N ILE A 3 11.40 2.92 -9.61
CA ILE A 3 11.13 1.54 -9.26
C ILE A 3 10.25 1.45 -8.01
N ARG A 4 9.03 0.94 -8.17
CA ARG A 4 8.00 0.75 -7.15
C ARG A 4 8.50 -0.13 -6.00
N VAL A 5 9.18 -1.24 -6.30
CA VAL A 5 9.68 -2.16 -5.26
C VAL A 5 10.81 -1.55 -4.42
N GLU A 6 11.38 -0.43 -4.88
CA GLU A 6 12.42 0.35 -4.19
C GLU A 6 11.88 1.69 -3.67
N ALA A 7 10.57 1.95 -3.81
CA ALA A 7 9.98 3.22 -3.37
C ALA A 7 9.86 3.28 -1.84
N ASP A 8 10.01 4.48 -1.30
CA ASP A 8 9.82 4.76 0.12
C ASP A 8 8.33 4.77 0.51
N GLU A 9 8.04 4.74 1.81
CA GLU A 9 6.67 4.64 2.33
C GLU A 9 5.75 5.79 1.89
N ALA A 10 6.28 6.99 1.67
CA ALA A 10 5.49 8.16 1.29
C ALA A 10 5.15 8.14 -0.21
N THR A 11 6.05 7.63 -1.05
CA THR A 11 5.85 7.63 -2.51
C THR A 11 5.30 6.30 -3.06
N TYR A 12 5.40 5.19 -2.31
CA TYR A 12 5.01 3.86 -2.75
C TYR A 12 3.56 3.78 -3.26
N ASN A 13 2.60 4.36 -2.54
CA ASN A 13 1.18 4.30 -2.94
C ASN A 13 0.89 5.07 -4.23
N LEU A 14 1.69 6.09 -4.58
CA LEU A 14 1.56 6.79 -5.86
C LEU A 14 1.87 5.87 -7.04
N HIS A 15 2.84 4.95 -6.89
CA HIS A 15 3.14 3.95 -7.92
C HIS A 15 1.96 3.01 -8.15
N ILE A 16 1.20 2.70 -7.09
CA ILE A 16 -0.01 1.89 -7.17
C ILE A 16 -1.13 2.66 -7.88
N MET A 17 -1.30 3.95 -7.59
CA MET A 17 -2.30 4.80 -8.24
C MET A 17 -2.09 4.86 -9.76
N VAL A 18 -0.85 5.08 -10.22
CA VAL A 18 -0.52 5.09 -11.66
C VAL A 18 -0.98 3.80 -12.33
N ARG A 19 -0.67 2.64 -11.74
CA ARG A 19 -1.05 1.34 -12.31
C ARG A 19 -2.55 1.12 -12.29
N PHE A 20 -3.22 1.44 -11.19
CA PHE A 20 -4.67 1.30 -11.06
C PHE A 20 -5.44 2.15 -12.09
N GLU A 21 -5.02 3.39 -12.31
CA GLU A 21 -5.62 4.26 -13.32
C GLU A 21 -5.42 3.72 -14.73
N LEU A 22 -4.22 3.23 -15.05
CA LEU A 22 -3.90 2.63 -16.34
C LEU A 22 -4.72 1.35 -16.57
N GLU A 23 -4.81 0.47 -15.57
CA GLU A 23 -5.65 -0.72 -15.62
C GLU A 23 -7.11 -0.37 -15.87
N THR A 24 -7.64 0.60 -15.13
CA THR A 24 -9.02 1.09 -15.30
C THR A 24 -9.24 1.65 -16.70
N GLY A 25 -8.28 2.43 -17.21
CA GLY A 25 -8.33 2.99 -18.56
C GLY A 25 -8.32 1.92 -19.65
N VAL A 26 -7.48 0.89 -19.52
CA VAL A 26 -7.41 -0.23 -20.47
C VAL A 26 -8.68 -1.07 -20.42
N VAL A 27 -9.13 -1.47 -19.23
CA VAL A 27 -10.32 -2.33 -19.05
C VAL A 27 -11.59 -1.62 -19.53
N SER A 28 -11.70 -0.31 -19.30
CA SER A 28 -12.84 0.49 -19.78
C SER A 28 -12.76 0.88 -21.26
N GLY A 29 -11.67 0.54 -21.96
CA GLY A 29 -11.45 0.90 -23.37
C GLY A 29 -11.09 2.37 -23.63
N LYS A 30 -10.85 3.16 -22.58
CA LYS A 30 -10.42 4.57 -22.68
C LYS A 30 -8.96 4.70 -23.10
N ILE A 31 -8.12 3.73 -22.74
CA ILE A 31 -6.70 3.66 -23.09
C ILE A 31 -6.48 2.46 -24.02
N LYS A 32 -5.82 2.67 -25.15
CA LYS A 32 -5.36 1.58 -26.01
C LYS A 32 -4.04 1.03 -25.46
N VAL A 33 -3.86 -0.28 -25.52
CA VAL A 33 -2.61 -0.94 -25.09
C VAL A 33 -1.38 -0.35 -25.80
N ALA A 34 -1.51 0.00 -27.09
CA ALA A 34 -0.42 0.61 -27.87
C ALA A 34 0.03 2.00 -27.35
N ASP A 35 -0.81 2.70 -26.57
CA ASP A 35 -0.50 4.01 -26.01
C ASP A 35 0.07 3.92 -24.57
N LEU A 36 0.15 2.71 -23.97
CA LEU A 36 0.48 2.55 -22.55
C LEU A 36 1.83 3.16 -22.13
N ALA A 37 2.85 3.07 -22.98
CA ALA A 37 4.15 3.67 -22.67
C ALA A 37 4.06 5.20 -22.50
N ARG A 38 3.32 5.87 -23.38
CA ARG A 38 3.05 7.31 -23.27
C ARG A 38 2.21 7.62 -22.03
N GLU A 39 1.09 6.93 -21.88
CA GLU A 39 0.16 7.13 -20.76
C GLU A 39 0.80 6.89 -19.38
N TRP A 40 1.77 5.97 -19.31
CA TRP A 40 2.61 5.74 -18.14
C TRP A 40 3.48 6.96 -17.85
N ASN A 41 4.24 7.42 -18.85
CA ASN A 41 5.17 8.54 -18.70
C ASN A 41 4.44 9.82 -18.29
N ASP A 42 3.30 10.12 -18.92
CA ASP A 42 2.47 11.29 -18.58
C ASP A 42 2.02 11.26 -17.11
N ARG A 43 1.59 10.09 -16.62
CA ARG A 43 1.21 9.91 -15.21
C ARG A 43 2.40 9.97 -14.28
N PHE A 44 3.53 9.39 -14.67
CA PHE A 44 4.74 9.42 -13.86
C PHE A 44 5.24 10.86 -13.68
N GLU A 45 5.19 11.67 -14.73
CA GLU A 45 5.51 13.09 -14.66
C GLU A 45 4.51 13.84 -13.76
N SER A 46 3.21 13.60 -13.91
CA SER A 46 2.17 14.22 -13.08
C SER A 46 2.32 13.91 -11.58
N TYR A 47 2.56 12.63 -11.23
CA TYR A 47 2.63 12.18 -9.85
C TYR A 47 3.99 12.40 -9.19
N PHE A 48 5.09 12.28 -9.95
CA PHE A 48 6.45 12.26 -9.40
C PHE A 48 7.35 13.40 -9.93
N GLY A 49 6.89 14.18 -10.91
CA GLY A 49 7.68 15.25 -11.52
C GLY A 49 8.85 14.77 -12.38
N VAL A 50 8.87 13.49 -12.76
CA VAL A 50 9.97 12.87 -13.54
C VAL A 50 9.43 11.92 -14.59
N VAL A 51 10.19 11.70 -15.66
CA VAL A 51 9.85 10.75 -16.74
C VAL A 51 10.88 9.61 -16.75
N PRO A 52 10.46 8.34 -16.76
CA PRO A 52 11.39 7.22 -16.90
C PRO A 52 12.19 7.31 -18.21
N PRO A 53 13.52 7.09 -18.19
CA PRO A 53 14.35 7.27 -19.38
C PRO A 53 14.24 6.10 -20.39
N SER A 54 13.53 5.02 -20.03
CA SER A 54 13.27 3.88 -20.90
C SER A 54 12.04 3.10 -20.42
N ASP A 55 11.43 2.31 -21.30
CA ASP A 55 10.29 1.47 -20.96
C ASP A 55 10.64 0.40 -19.92
N ALA A 56 11.91 -0.01 -19.82
CA ALA A 56 12.39 -0.94 -18.79
C ALA A 56 12.27 -0.36 -17.38
N LEU A 57 12.45 0.96 -17.22
CA LEU A 57 12.20 1.69 -15.96
C LEU A 57 10.78 2.27 -15.90
N GLY A 58 10.02 2.18 -17.01
CA GLY A 58 8.65 2.63 -17.16
C GLY A 58 7.67 1.47 -17.15
N VAL A 59 6.86 1.39 -18.21
CA VAL A 59 5.71 0.48 -18.32
C VAL A 59 6.06 -1.02 -18.24
N LEU A 60 7.30 -1.42 -18.54
CA LEU A 60 7.76 -2.82 -18.51
C LEU A 60 8.40 -3.24 -17.18
N GLN A 61 8.44 -2.32 -16.21
CA GLN A 61 9.07 -2.51 -14.90
C GLN A 61 8.54 -3.73 -14.13
N ASP A 62 7.23 -3.99 -14.21
CA ASP A 62 6.55 -4.99 -13.39
C ASP A 62 5.99 -6.13 -14.24
N VAL A 63 6.06 -7.35 -13.70
CA VAL A 63 5.64 -8.57 -14.40
C VAL A 63 4.12 -8.76 -14.45
N HIS A 64 3.36 -8.10 -13.57
CA HIS A 64 1.96 -8.39 -13.28
C HIS A 64 1.07 -8.48 -14.53
N TRP A 65 1.12 -7.48 -15.40
CA TRP A 65 0.29 -7.45 -16.61
C TRP A 65 0.67 -8.56 -17.60
N SER A 66 1.95 -8.88 -17.73
CA SER A 66 2.40 -10.01 -18.57
C SER A 66 1.93 -11.37 -18.04
N SER A 67 1.68 -11.46 -16.73
CA SER A 67 1.14 -12.64 -16.06
C SER A 67 -0.39 -12.62 -15.89
N GLY A 68 -1.08 -11.65 -16.50
CA GLY A 68 -2.54 -11.53 -16.43
C GLY A 68 -3.10 -11.06 -15.09
N LEU A 69 -2.27 -10.53 -14.19
CA LEU A 69 -2.66 -10.07 -12.85
C LEU A 69 -3.27 -8.65 -12.88
N MET A 70 -4.33 -8.46 -13.67
CA MET A 70 -5.09 -7.21 -13.74
C MET A 70 -5.94 -7.01 -12.48
N GLY A 71 -5.98 -5.79 -11.93
CA GLY A 71 -6.69 -5.48 -10.69
C GLY A 71 -5.93 -5.90 -9.42
N TYR A 72 -4.68 -6.37 -9.55
CA TYR A 72 -3.88 -6.85 -8.43
C TYR A 72 -3.21 -5.71 -7.68
N PHE A 73 -2.71 -4.67 -8.37
CA PHE A 73 -1.94 -3.60 -7.73
C PHE A 73 -2.64 -2.88 -6.56
N PRO A 74 -3.95 -2.59 -6.62
CA PRO A 74 -4.67 -1.96 -5.50
C PRO A 74 -4.53 -2.72 -4.17
N THR A 75 -4.28 -4.03 -4.22
CA THR A 75 -4.09 -4.84 -3.01
C THR A 75 -2.84 -4.44 -2.21
N TYR A 76 -1.79 -3.92 -2.84
CA TYR A 76 -0.62 -3.41 -2.12
C TYR A 76 -0.96 -2.14 -1.32
N ALA A 77 -1.71 -1.21 -1.90
CA ALA A 77 -2.14 -0.01 -1.20
C ALA A 77 -3.08 -0.36 -0.05
N LEU A 78 -4.03 -1.29 -0.25
CA LEU A 78 -4.88 -1.81 0.83
C LEU A 78 -4.06 -2.43 1.96
N GLY A 79 -2.98 -3.17 1.64
CA GLY A 79 -2.07 -3.70 2.65
C GLY A 79 -1.41 -2.63 3.50
N ASN A 80 -1.00 -1.51 2.91
CA ASN A 80 -0.43 -0.37 3.64
C ASN A 80 -1.45 0.31 4.57
N LEU A 81 -2.71 0.45 4.13
CA LEU A 81 -3.76 1.01 4.99
C LEU A 81 -4.04 0.10 6.18
N LEU A 82 -4.25 -1.19 5.89
CA LEU A 82 -4.57 -2.20 6.89
C LEU A 82 -3.44 -2.41 7.90
N SER A 83 -2.17 -2.33 7.48
CA SER A 83 -1.04 -2.52 8.39
C SER A 83 -1.05 -1.50 9.52
N VAL A 84 -1.29 -0.22 9.20
CA VAL A 84 -1.36 0.85 10.19
C VAL A 84 -2.64 0.77 11.01
N GLN A 85 -3.80 0.51 10.37
CA GLN A 85 -5.07 0.41 11.09
C GLN A 85 -5.07 -0.73 12.12
N TYR A 86 -4.50 -1.89 11.77
CA TYR A 86 -4.32 -3.00 12.70
C TYR A 86 -3.26 -2.72 13.76
N TYR A 87 -2.14 -2.11 13.40
CA TYR A 87 -1.10 -1.77 14.37
C TYR A 87 -1.60 -0.74 15.40
N ASN A 88 -2.31 0.29 14.97
CA ASN A 88 -2.94 1.26 15.86
C ASN A 88 -3.92 0.60 16.84
N ARG A 89 -4.69 -0.39 16.37
CA ARG A 89 -5.56 -1.15 17.26
C ARG A 89 -4.76 -1.99 18.27
N ALA A 90 -3.72 -2.68 17.81
CA ALA A 90 -2.83 -3.45 18.68
C ALA A 90 -2.18 -2.56 19.76
N LEU A 91 -1.76 -1.33 19.42
CA LEU A 91 -1.21 -0.36 20.37
C LEU A 91 -2.25 0.10 21.40
N LYS A 92 -3.52 0.25 21.02
CA LYS A 92 -4.59 0.60 21.97
C LYS A 92 -4.82 -0.53 22.99
N ASP A 93 -4.76 -1.78 22.53
CA ASP A 93 -4.95 -2.95 23.40
C ASP A 93 -3.68 -3.24 24.24
N HIS A 94 -2.48 -3.04 23.66
CA HIS A 94 -1.18 -3.28 24.28
C HIS A 94 -0.18 -2.13 24.04
N PRO A 95 -0.21 -1.06 24.87
CA PRO A 95 0.66 0.09 24.69
C PRO A 95 2.17 -0.17 24.82
N SER A 96 2.59 -1.31 25.38
CA SER A 96 4.00 -1.67 25.58
C SER A 96 4.72 -2.17 24.32
N ILE A 97 3.98 -2.45 23.23
CA ILE A 97 4.52 -3.02 21.99
C ILE A 97 5.75 -2.25 21.45
N PRO A 98 5.79 -0.91 21.38
CA PRO A 98 6.96 -0.20 20.87
C PRO A 98 8.23 -0.43 21.71
N ASP A 99 8.09 -0.43 23.04
CA ASP A 99 9.20 -0.66 23.97
C ASP A 99 9.70 -2.12 23.92
N GLU A 100 8.79 -3.07 23.67
CA GLU A 100 9.12 -4.48 23.47
C GLU A 100 9.89 -4.70 22.16
N ILE A 101 9.43 -4.08 21.06
CA ILE A 101 10.12 -4.10 19.76
C ILE A 101 11.54 -3.53 19.90
N ALA A 102 11.71 -2.43 20.63
CA ALA A 102 13.04 -1.85 20.90
C ALA A 102 13.98 -2.81 21.65
N GLN A 103 13.44 -3.79 22.37
CA GLN A 103 14.18 -4.85 23.06
C GLN A 103 14.29 -6.15 22.24
N GLY A 104 13.81 -6.16 20.98
CA GLY A 104 13.78 -7.34 20.12
C GLY A 104 12.74 -8.38 20.54
N LYS A 105 11.73 -7.99 21.33
CA LYS A 105 10.62 -8.85 21.75
C LYS A 105 9.41 -8.57 20.87
N PHE A 106 8.87 -9.61 20.24
CA PHE A 106 7.76 -9.49 19.29
C PHE A 106 6.54 -10.34 19.68
N ASP A 107 6.63 -11.09 20.78
CA ASP A 107 5.62 -12.07 21.17
C ASP A 107 4.24 -11.46 21.40
N THR A 108 4.16 -10.29 22.04
CA THR A 108 2.89 -9.59 22.29
C THR A 108 2.19 -9.22 20.99
N LEU A 109 2.89 -8.56 20.07
CA LEU A 109 2.33 -8.18 18.77
C LEU A 109 1.97 -9.43 17.94
N LEU A 110 2.85 -10.42 17.89
CA LEU A 110 2.60 -11.65 17.14
C LEU A 110 1.39 -12.42 17.68
N HIS A 111 1.26 -12.53 19.01
CA HIS A 111 0.13 -13.16 19.66
C HIS A 111 -1.17 -12.40 19.36
N TRP A 112 -1.16 -11.08 19.49
CA TRP A 112 -2.31 -10.24 19.14
C TRP A 112 -2.71 -10.43 17.68
N LEU A 113 -1.76 -10.45 16.73
CA LEU A 113 -2.04 -10.70 15.31
C LEU A 113 -2.60 -12.11 15.06
N ASN A 114 -2.07 -13.12 15.75
CA ASN A 114 -2.55 -14.49 15.65
C ASN A 114 -3.99 -14.62 16.10
N GLU A 115 -4.35 -14.01 17.24
CA GLU A 115 -5.69 -14.04 17.80
C GLU A 115 -6.68 -13.18 17.01
N ASN A 116 -6.28 -11.99 16.56
CA ASN A 116 -7.25 -11.08 15.94
C ASN A 116 -7.35 -11.25 14.43
N ILE A 117 -6.31 -11.78 13.77
CA ILE A 117 -6.22 -11.81 12.30
C ILE A 117 -5.96 -13.23 11.80
N HIS A 118 -4.80 -13.82 12.13
CA HIS A 118 -4.31 -15.00 11.42
C HIS A 118 -5.19 -16.24 11.64
N GLN A 119 -5.70 -16.46 12.86
CA GLN A 119 -6.52 -17.63 13.18
C GLN A 119 -7.82 -17.72 12.37
N HIS A 120 -8.29 -16.60 11.82
CA HIS A 120 -9.53 -16.56 11.06
C HIS A 120 -9.37 -17.02 9.61
N GLY A 121 -8.16 -16.98 9.05
CA GLY A 121 -7.91 -17.34 7.65
C GLY A 121 -8.87 -16.62 6.70
N ARG A 122 -9.65 -17.38 5.93
CA ARG A 122 -10.65 -16.85 4.98
C ARG A 122 -12.09 -16.88 5.52
N LYS A 123 -12.27 -16.97 6.85
CA LYS A 123 -13.59 -17.04 7.50
C LYS A 123 -14.41 -15.77 7.31
N TYR A 124 -13.73 -14.63 7.21
CA TYR A 124 -14.33 -13.31 7.02
C TYR A 124 -13.75 -12.66 5.76
N THR A 125 -14.54 -11.81 5.11
CA THR A 125 -14.01 -10.88 4.12
C THR A 125 -13.07 -9.87 4.80
N SER A 126 -12.23 -9.19 4.02
CA SER A 126 -11.28 -8.21 4.57
C SER A 126 -11.98 -7.10 5.35
N ASP A 127 -13.10 -6.59 4.84
CA ASP A 127 -13.86 -5.51 5.50
C ASP A 127 -14.53 -6.01 6.79
N GLU A 128 -15.16 -7.19 6.76
CA GLU A 128 -15.74 -7.79 7.96
C GLU A 128 -14.71 -8.06 9.06
N LEU A 129 -13.52 -8.55 8.68
CA LEU A 129 -12.42 -8.76 9.62
C LEU A 129 -11.94 -7.43 10.20
N THR A 130 -11.75 -6.42 9.35
CA THR A 130 -11.32 -5.08 9.76
C THR A 130 -12.31 -4.45 10.74
N GLN A 131 -13.61 -4.52 10.43
CA GLN A 131 -14.69 -4.04 11.29
C GLN A 131 -14.73 -4.77 12.64
N ARG A 132 -14.48 -6.09 12.66
CA ARG A 132 -14.44 -6.88 13.91
C ARG A 132 -13.26 -6.52 14.80
N VAL A 133 -12.07 -6.36 14.21
CA VAL A 133 -10.82 -6.12 14.95
C VAL A 133 -10.73 -4.67 15.40
N THR A 134 -11.02 -3.74 14.50
CA THR A 134 -10.74 -2.31 14.73
C THR A 134 -11.97 -1.55 15.24
N GLY A 135 -13.18 -2.04 14.92
CA GLY A 135 -14.45 -1.34 15.16
C GLY A 135 -14.88 -0.44 14.00
N GLU A 136 -14.09 -0.36 12.94
CA GLU A 136 -14.32 0.49 11.77
C GLU A 136 -14.02 -0.28 10.47
N GLY A 137 -14.59 0.17 9.34
CA GLY A 137 -14.27 -0.38 8.02
C GLY A 137 -12.86 0.02 7.56
N ILE A 138 -12.46 -0.45 6.39
CA ILE A 138 -11.15 -0.08 5.81
C ILE A 138 -11.12 1.42 5.49
N GLN A 139 -10.14 2.15 6.02
CA GLN A 139 -9.99 3.60 5.84
C GLN A 139 -8.52 4.04 5.68
N SER A 140 -8.29 5.27 5.23
CA SER A 140 -6.96 5.82 4.96
C SER A 140 -6.41 6.80 6.01
N ASN A 141 -7.26 7.35 6.87
CA ASN A 141 -6.90 8.36 7.87
C ASN A 141 -5.75 7.90 8.77
N ASP A 142 -5.77 6.64 9.22
CA ASP A 142 -4.72 6.09 10.07
C ASP A 142 -3.36 6.09 9.37
N PHE A 143 -3.34 5.68 8.09
CA PHE A 143 -2.13 5.65 7.28
C PHE A 143 -1.61 7.06 6.95
N ILE A 144 -2.51 8.01 6.65
CA ILE A 144 -2.13 9.40 6.41
C ILE A 144 -1.54 10.02 7.68
N ALA A 145 -2.20 9.85 8.83
CA ALA A 145 -1.69 10.35 10.11
C ALA A 145 -0.32 9.74 10.47
N TYR A 146 -0.11 8.45 10.17
CA TYR A 146 1.20 7.80 10.33
C TYR A 146 2.29 8.47 9.47
N LEU A 147 2.01 8.70 8.18
CA LEU A 147 2.97 9.35 7.29
C LEU A 147 3.25 10.79 7.72
N GLU A 148 2.21 11.58 8.01
CA GLU A 148 2.33 12.98 8.46
C GLU A 148 3.15 13.09 9.73
N GLY A 149 2.88 12.26 10.74
CA GLY A 149 3.64 12.25 11.99
C GLY A 149 5.10 11.83 11.77
N LYS A 150 5.33 10.69 11.12
CA LYS A 150 6.68 10.15 10.93
C LYS A 150 7.56 11.06 10.07
N PHE A 151 7.06 11.49 8.91
CA PHE A 151 7.84 12.30 7.99
C PHE A 151 7.91 13.77 8.46
N GLY A 152 6.89 14.27 9.15
CA GLY A 152 6.95 15.56 9.84
C GLY A 152 8.09 15.61 10.85
N ASP A 153 8.21 14.59 11.69
CA ASP A 153 9.28 14.50 12.71
C ASP A 153 10.68 14.33 12.08
N ILE A 154 10.83 13.46 11.07
CA ILE A 154 12.13 13.17 10.44
C ILE A 154 12.66 14.39 9.67
N TYR A 155 11.80 15.09 8.94
CA TYR A 155 12.20 16.16 8.03
C TYR A 155 11.94 17.58 8.57
N GLY A 156 11.26 17.72 9.71
CA GLY A 156 10.93 19.01 10.32
C GLY A 156 9.96 19.85 9.49
N LEU A 157 8.88 19.21 8.99
CA LEU A 157 7.86 19.83 8.13
C LEU A 157 6.71 20.46 8.92
#